data_AF-A0A832HAG2-F1
#
_entry.id   AF-A0A832HAG2-F1
#
_cell.length_a   1.000
_cell.length_b   1.000
_cell.length_c   1.000
_cell.angle_alpha   90.00
_cell.angle_beta   90.00
_cell.angle_gamma   90.00
#
_symmetry.space_group_name_H-M   'P 1'
#
loop_
_entity.id
_entity.type
_entity.pdbx_description
1 polymer ?
#
loop_
_entity_poly.entity_id
_entity_poly.type
_entity_poly.pdbx_seq_one_letter_code
_entity_poly.pdbx_strand_id
1 'polypeptide(L)'
;MRMILFVMALVLGALPLQAQTGTSIVNSKHNLSVSGPGTVKAANEEQVCIFCHTPHNAAPVRPLWNRSLPLASYKTYTSNSLKALPGQPTGSSKLCLSCHDGTIALGNVLSRGEQIQMANGITTLPPGKSNLGTDLSDDHPISFKYDNELVTRNPKLKSPTLLPSHVRLDGNKELQCVSCHDPHNNQYGNFLVMSNSNGGLCATCHSMGTTNLATHDATCSNCHKTHTAPSGPYLLGKATVSDTCLTCHSGAVGVGQGVNVGAVVNKAYSHDTKSAVNLSNHEPNNVDCKDCHEQHTMKTATASIAPAIQSTLGNVSGVSLAGGTVSPAQYEYEVCFKCHADKAADTTTILPRQITQRNLRLVFSSNAISFHPVGAKGKNTNVPSLRPGYTTDSIIYCSDCHGSETSKKAGGSGPNGPHGSTWAGMLIARYETADYTPYSTGAYALCFKCHDNSKLIDNPTSKAGEMHKKHVKEKQTPCAACHDSHGISSTQGTTAKNSHLINFNTNIVQPETATQKLEFNNTNNSCYLKCHNKNHAGLSYN
;
A
#
# COMPACT_ATOMS: atom_id res chain seq x y z
N MET A 1 81.58 0.93 13.67
CA MET A 1 82.02 0.54 12.31
C MET A 1 81.09 -0.56 11.81
N ARG A 2 80.64 -0.46 10.55
CA ARG A 2 79.65 -1.28 9.80
C ARG A 2 78.24 -0.70 9.70
N MET A 3 78.09 0.24 8.76
CA MET A 3 76.83 0.57 8.08
C MET A 3 76.41 -0.63 7.22
N ILE A 4 75.18 -1.10 7.38
CA ILE A 4 74.53 -2.06 6.48
C ILE A 4 73.63 -1.24 5.54
N LEU A 5 74.03 -1.15 4.27
CA LEU A 5 73.18 -0.62 3.21
C LEU A 5 72.04 -1.61 2.92
N PHE A 6 70.80 -1.19 3.12
CA PHE A 6 69.63 -1.84 2.53
C PHE A 6 69.35 -1.20 1.17
N VAL A 7 69.61 -1.92 0.09
CA VAL A 7 69.20 -1.55 -1.27
C VAL A 7 67.73 -1.88 -1.42
N MET A 8 66.88 -0.85 -1.45
CA MET A 8 65.44 -0.99 -1.72
C MET A 8 65.24 -1.00 -3.24
N ALA A 9 65.05 -2.19 -3.82
CA ALA A 9 64.72 -2.35 -5.22
C ALA A 9 63.28 -1.88 -5.48
N LEU A 10 63.13 -0.75 -6.17
CA LEU A 10 61.84 -0.22 -6.62
C LEU A 10 61.36 -1.03 -7.83
N VAL A 11 60.50 -2.02 -7.60
CA VAL A 11 59.79 -2.73 -8.68
C VAL A 11 58.63 -1.84 -9.13
N LEU A 12 58.83 -1.05 -10.19
CA LEU A 12 57.73 -0.44 -10.93
C LEU A 12 56.95 -1.55 -11.66
N GLY A 13 55.95 -2.12 -10.99
CA GLY A 13 54.92 -2.91 -11.64
C GLY A 13 54.03 -2.00 -12.47
N ALA A 14 54.21 -2.02 -13.79
CA ALA A 14 53.26 -1.44 -14.72
C ALA A 14 51.94 -2.24 -14.62
N LEU A 15 50.99 -1.73 -13.84
CA LEU A 15 49.61 -2.16 -13.91
C LEU A 15 49.10 -1.81 -15.32
N PRO A 16 48.61 -2.77 -16.12
CA PRO A 16 47.98 -2.41 -17.38
C PRO A 16 46.74 -1.57 -17.03
N LEU A 17 46.73 -0.32 -17.49
CA LEU A 17 45.52 0.47 -17.57
C LEU A 17 44.56 -0.30 -18.48
N GLN A 18 43.66 -1.09 -17.90
CA GLN A 18 42.52 -1.63 -18.64
C GLN A 18 41.64 -0.43 -18.96
N ALA A 19 41.82 0.12 -20.16
CA ALA A 19 40.83 0.98 -20.76
C ALA A 19 39.52 0.18 -20.79
N GLN A 20 38.57 0.53 -19.92
CA GLN A 20 37.19 0.06 -20.05
C GLN A 20 36.63 0.68 -21.33
N THR A 21 36.82 -0.02 -22.45
CA THR A 21 36.15 0.30 -23.71
C THR A 21 34.66 0.11 -23.47
N GLY A 22 33.90 1.21 -23.39
CA GLY A 22 32.44 1.15 -23.37
C GLY A 22 31.96 0.24 -24.51
N THR A 23 31.06 -0.69 -24.21
CA THR A 23 30.54 -1.66 -25.18
C THR A 23 29.75 -0.91 -26.26
N SER A 24 30.39 -0.70 -27.41
CA SER A 24 29.79 -0.11 -28.61
C SER A 24 28.60 -0.94 -29.10
N ILE A 25 27.66 -0.28 -29.79
CA ILE A 25 26.54 -0.89 -30.53
C ILE A 25 26.96 -2.13 -31.35
N VAL A 26 28.17 -2.11 -31.93
CA VAL A 26 28.75 -3.21 -32.73
C VAL A 26 28.83 -4.53 -31.95
N ASN A 27 29.13 -4.47 -30.65
CA ASN A 27 29.31 -5.66 -29.81
C ASN A 27 28.05 -6.03 -29.01
N SER A 28 26.89 -5.51 -29.43
CA SER A 28 25.62 -5.66 -28.72
C SER A 28 24.59 -6.46 -29.53
N LYS A 29 23.48 -6.84 -28.89
CA LYS A 29 22.33 -7.47 -29.58
C LYS A 29 21.65 -6.57 -30.62
N HIS A 30 21.92 -5.26 -30.63
CA HIS A 30 21.38 -4.35 -31.64
C HIS A 30 22.30 -4.22 -32.87
N ASN A 31 23.46 -4.88 -32.88
CA ASN A 31 24.13 -5.18 -34.15
C ASN A 31 23.32 -6.27 -34.86
N LEU A 32 22.43 -5.84 -35.76
CA LEU A 32 21.59 -6.74 -36.56
C LEU A 32 22.29 -7.22 -37.84
N SER A 33 23.55 -6.85 -38.09
CA SER A 33 24.32 -7.39 -39.21
C SER A 33 24.72 -8.86 -38.96
N VAL A 34 25.28 -9.53 -39.97
CA VAL A 34 25.80 -10.91 -39.86
C VAL A 34 26.81 -11.10 -38.73
N SER A 35 27.57 -10.03 -38.41
CA SER A 35 28.59 -10.00 -37.36
C SER A 35 28.00 -9.87 -35.95
N GLY A 36 26.69 -9.65 -35.83
CA GLY A 36 26.00 -9.46 -34.57
C GLY A 36 26.08 -10.67 -33.62
N PRO A 37 26.28 -10.45 -32.31
CA PRO A 37 26.26 -11.52 -31.30
C PRO A 37 24.84 -11.99 -30.94
N GLY A 38 23.79 -11.30 -31.43
CA GLY A 38 22.39 -11.64 -31.17
C GLY A 38 21.85 -12.78 -32.05
N THR A 39 20.73 -13.37 -31.62
CA THR A 39 19.98 -14.37 -32.42
C THR A 39 19.11 -13.73 -33.49
N VAL A 40 18.69 -12.48 -33.27
CA VAL A 40 18.01 -11.64 -34.26
C VAL A 40 19.08 -10.88 -35.04
N LYS A 41 19.37 -11.33 -36.25
CA LYS A 41 20.37 -10.72 -37.15
C LYS A 41 20.09 -11.05 -38.61
N ALA A 42 20.73 -10.32 -39.51
CA ALA A 42 20.66 -10.53 -40.95
C ALA A 42 21.38 -11.82 -41.36
N ALA A 43 20.92 -12.39 -42.47
CA ALA A 43 21.54 -13.55 -43.10
C ALA A 43 22.82 -13.18 -43.87
N ASN A 44 22.85 -11.98 -44.46
CA ASN A 44 23.91 -11.56 -45.37
C ASN A 44 24.31 -10.06 -45.31
N GLU A 45 23.59 -9.21 -44.56
CA GLU A 45 23.93 -7.78 -44.46
C GLU A 45 25.05 -7.54 -43.45
N GLU A 46 26.09 -6.80 -43.86
CA GLU A 46 27.29 -6.50 -43.06
C GLU A 46 27.22 -5.13 -42.40
N GLN A 47 26.43 -4.19 -42.94
CA GLN A 47 26.33 -2.84 -42.42
C GLN A 47 25.57 -2.81 -41.09
N VAL A 48 26.24 -2.40 -40.03
CA VAL A 48 25.63 -2.35 -38.68
C VAL A 48 24.56 -1.26 -38.58
N CYS A 49 24.82 -0.08 -39.15
CA CYS A 49 23.97 1.09 -38.96
C CYS A 49 22.77 1.16 -39.93
N ILE A 50 22.77 0.35 -41.00
CA ILE A 50 21.75 0.44 -42.06
C ILE A 50 20.34 0.20 -41.55
N PHE A 51 20.18 -0.58 -40.48
CA PHE A 51 18.87 -0.87 -39.88
C PHE A 51 18.24 0.36 -39.20
N CYS A 52 19.02 1.41 -38.92
CA CYS A 52 18.56 2.60 -38.22
C CYS A 52 18.76 3.87 -39.06
N HIS A 53 19.92 4.01 -39.71
CA HIS A 53 20.35 5.24 -40.37
C HIS A 53 20.60 5.04 -41.86
N THR A 54 20.35 6.10 -42.63
CA THR A 54 20.76 6.17 -44.04
C THR A 54 21.18 7.60 -44.38
N PRO A 55 22.23 7.79 -45.20
CA PRO A 55 22.61 9.12 -45.67
C PRO A 55 21.63 9.74 -46.68
N HIS A 56 20.84 8.92 -47.40
CA HIS A 56 19.86 9.35 -48.41
C HIS A 56 18.64 8.42 -48.44
N ASN A 57 17.51 8.85 -49.01
CA ASN A 57 16.26 8.06 -49.10
C ASN A 57 15.76 7.61 -47.71
N ALA A 58 15.66 8.55 -46.78
CA ALA A 58 15.20 8.33 -45.41
C ALA A 58 13.78 8.85 -45.19
N ALA A 59 13.17 8.47 -44.07
CA ALA A 59 12.05 9.25 -43.54
C ALA A 59 12.56 10.67 -43.19
N PRO A 60 11.77 11.74 -43.40
CA PRO A 60 12.20 13.12 -43.19
C PRO A 60 12.42 13.50 -41.71
N VAL A 61 12.45 12.53 -40.80
CA VAL A 61 12.75 12.74 -39.37
C VAL A 61 14.26 12.78 -39.18
N ARG A 62 14.77 13.74 -38.39
CA ARG A 62 16.20 13.86 -38.06
C ARG A 62 16.53 13.18 -36.73
N PRO A 63 17.68 12.46 -36.62
CA PRO A 63 18.61 12.11 -37.70
C PRO A 63 17.95 11.18 -38.73
N LEU A 64 18.44 11.22 -39.98
CA LEU A 64 17.85 10.48 -41.11
C LEU A 64 17.62 9.01 -40.75
N TRP A 65 16.34 8.65 -40.60
CA TRP A 65 15.89 7.34 -40.14
C TRP A 65 15.58 6.43 -41.33
N ASN A 66 16.21 5.26 -41.37
CA ASN A 66 16.15 4.35 -42.51
C ASN A 66 14.97 3.37 -42.45
N ARG A 67 13.92 3.66 -41.68
CA ARG A 67 12.74 2.82 -41.58
C ARG A 67 11.48 3.67 -41.71
N SER A 68 10.41 3.05 -42.20
CA SER A 68 9.07 3.61 -42.07
C SER A 68 8.70 3.74 -40.60
N LEU A 69 7.93 4.76 -40.27
CA LEU A 69 7.39 4.92 -38.92
C LEU A 69 6.11 4.09 -38.77
N PRO A 70 5.82 3.57 -37.56
CA PRO A 70 4.56 2.91 -37.29
C PRO A 70 3.36 3.81 -37.60
N LEU A 71 2.36 3.23 -38.27
CA LEU A 71 1.05 3.83 -38.51
C LEU A 71 0.02 3.43 -37.44
N ALA A 72 0.37 2.46 -36.60
CA ALA A 72 -0.51 1.98 -35.54
C ALA A 72 -0.79 3.07 -34.50
N SER A 73 -2.01 3.06 -33.97
CA SER A 73 -2.33 3.79 -32.75
C SER A 73 -1.92 2.95 -31.55
N TYR A 74 -1.29 3.57 -30.57
CA TYR A 74 -0.87 2.92 -29.34
C TYR A 74 -1.90 3.13 -28.23
N LYS A 75 -2.14 2.10 -27.44
CA LYS A 75 -2.82 2.25 -26.15
C LYS A 75 -1.80 2.77 -25.15
N THR A 76 -1.95 4.02 -24.73
CA THR A 76 -0.97 4.71 -23.89
C THR A 76 -1.20 4.44 -22.40
N TYR A 77 -0.14 4.63 -21.62
CA TYR A 77 -0.19 4.50 -20.16
C TYR A 77 -1.18 5.47 -19.52
N THR A 78 -2.03 4.93 -18.65
CA THR A 78 -3.00 5.68 -17.83
C THR A 78 -3.09 5.07 -16.43
N SER A 79 -3.29 5.91 -15.42
CA SER A 79 -3.60 5.49 -14.05
C SER A 79 -4.32 6.60 -13.28
N ASN A 80 -5.00 6.25 -12.20
CA ASN A 80 -5.74 7.21 -11.36
C ASN A 80 -4.79 8.18 -10.62
N SER A 81 -3.52 7.82 -10.49
CA SER A 81 -2.48 8.65 -9.87
C SER A 81 -1.68 9.47 -10.90
N LEU A 82 -1.82 9.21 -12.20
CA LEU A 82 -1.09 9.90 -13.26
C LEU A 82 -1.52 11.37 -13.36
N LYS A 83 -0.52 12.27 -13.34
CA LYS A 83 -0.72 13.71 -13.60
C LYS A 83 -0.16 14.17 -14.95
N ALA A 84 0.74 13.39 -15.54
CA ALA A 84 1.20 13.62 -16.91
C ALA A 84 0.07 13.33 -17.91
N LEU A 85 0.23 13.81 -19.14
CA LEU A 85 -0.72 13.58 -20.22
C LEU A 85 0.04 12.94 -21.41
N PRO A 86 0.36 11.63 -21.35
CA PRO A 86 1.01 10.95 -22.46
C PRO A 86 0.12 10.95 -23.71
N GLY A 87 0.65 11.51 -24.80
CA GLY A 87 0.04 11.43 -26.12
C GLY A 87 0.46 10.16 -26.85
N GLN A 88 0.10 10.08 -28.14
CA GLN A 88 0.69 9.07 -29.02
C GLN A 88 2.21 9.24 -29.09
N PRO A 89 3.00 8.16 -29.21
CA PRO A 89 4.45 8.25 -29.30
C PRO A 89 4.91 9.21 -30.39
N THR A 90 5.81 10.11 -30.02
CA THR A 90 6.42 11.15 -30.86
C THR A 90 7.93 10.96 -30.94
N GLY A 91 8.59 11.83 -31.71
CA GLY A 91 10.04 11.99 -31.69
C GLY A 91 10.82 10.70 -31.80
N SER A 92 11.87 10.56 -30.97
CA SER A 92 12.74 9.39 -30.96
C SER A 92 12.03 8.12 -30.50
N SER A 93 11.03 8.23 -29.63
CA SER A 93 10.29 7.05 -29.17
C SER A 93 9.58 6.35 -30.33
N LYS A 94 8.97 7.11 -31.25
CA LYS A 94 8.35 6.56 -32.46
C LYS A 94 9.37 5.89 -33.39
N LEU A 95 10.62 6.37 -33.41
CA LEU A 95 11.72 5.70 -34.14
C LEU A 95 12.03 4.34 -33.52
N CYS A 96 12.21 4.27 -32.19
CA CYS A 96 12.46 3.02 -31.49
C CYS A 96 11.31 2.02 -31.70
N LEU A 97 10.06 2.48 -31.62
CA LEU A 97 8.89 1.64 -31.81
C LEU A 97 8.77 1.09 -33.25
N SER A 98 9.41 1.70 -34.26
CA SER A 98 9.50 1.10 -35.61
C SER A 98 10.19 -0.27 -35.65
N CYS A 99 10.88 -0.66 -34.58
CA CYS A 99 11.36 -2.02 -34.34
C CYS A 99 10.63 -2.67 -33.16
N HIS A 100 10.48 -1.93 -32.06
CA HIS A 100 10.07 -2.47 -30.76
C HIS A 100 8.56 -2.72 -30.63
N ASP A 101 7.72 -2.22 -31.54
CA ASP A 101 6.29 -2.57 -31.56
C ASP A 101 5.99 -3.86 -32.34
N GLY A 102 6.99 -4.43 -33.02
CA GLY A 102 6.88 -5.68 -33.76
C GLY A 102 6.00 -5.62 -35.01
N THR A 103 5.51 -4.46 -35.43
CA THR A 103 4.59 -4.31 -36.57
C THR A 103 5.30 -4.20 -37.92
N ILE A 104 6.55 -3.75 -37.94
CA ILE A 104 7.35 -3.55 -39.15
C ILE A 104 8.46 -4.59 -39.22
N ALA A 105 8.64 -5.21 -40.39
CA ALA A 105 9.72 -6.15 -40.61
C ALA A 105 11.10 -5.52 -40.34
N LEU A 106 11.99 -6.24 -39.66
CA LEU A 106 13.30 -5.73 -39.22
C LEU A 106 14.21 -5.40 -40.41
N GLY A 107 14.15 -6.20 -41.47
CA GLY A 107 14.93 -5.98 -42.69
C GLY A 107 14.33 -4.93 -43.65
N ASN A 108 13.13 -4.40 -43.36
CA ASN A 108 12.50 -3.40 -44.22
C ASN A 108 13.11 -2.02 -43.93
N VAL A 109 14.03 -1.61 -44.80
CA VAL A 109 14.74 -0.33 -44.72
C VAL A 109 14.51 0.50 -45.97
N LEU A 110 14.44 1.82 -45.83
CA LEU A 110 14.08 2.73 -46.93
C LEU A 110 15.17 2.88 -47.99
N SER A 111 16.43 2.65 -47.62
CA SER A 111 17.58 2.74 -48.52
C SER A 111 17.74 1.53 -49.46
N ARG A 112 16.79 0.59 -49.46
CA ARG A 112 16.80 -0.63 -50.27
C ARG A 112 15.42 -0.84 -50.89
N GLY A 113 15.39 -1.30 -52.14
CA GLY A 113 14.15 -1.72 -52.80
C GLY A 113 13.68 -3.10 -52.35
N GLU A 114 14.61 -3.98 -51.99
CA GLU A 114 14.34 -5.32 -51.48
C GLU A 114 14.62 -5.40 -49.97
N GLN A 115 13.82 -6.18 -49.26
CA GLN A 115 13.98 -6.37 -47.81
C GLN A 115 15.29 -7.12 -47.51
N ILE A 116 16.06 -6.62 -46.54
CA ILE A 116 17.22 -7.34 -46.00
C ILE A 116 16.72 -8.67 -45.40
N GLN A 117 17.30 -9.77 -45.85
CA GLN A 117 16.95 -11.10 -45.37
C GLN A 117 17.50 -11.30 -43.96
N MET A 118 16.59 -11.61 -43.04
CA MET A 118 16.93 -11.91 -41.66
C MET A 118 17.16 -13.41 -41.49
N ALA A 119 18.10 -13.79 -40.62
CA ALA A 119 18.40 -15.19 -40.34
C ALA A 119 17.24 -15.89 -39.62
N ASN A 120 17.20 -17.22 -39.71
CA ASN A 120 16.28 -18.09 -38.98
C ASN A 120 14.78 -17.79 -39.21
N GLY A 121 14.43 -17.20 -40.36
CA GLY A 121 13.04 -16.86 -40.71
C GLY A 121 12.43 -15.73 -39.87
N ILE A 122 13.25 -14.93 -39.18
CA ILE A 122 12.77 -13.85 -38.31
C ILE A 122 12.40 -12.63 -39.15
N THR A 123 11.11 -12.38 -39.38
CA THR A 123 10.70 -11.21 -40.17
C THR A 123 10.54 -9.95 -39.31
N THR A 124 9.79 -10.04 -38.21
CA THR A 124 9.55 -8.95 -37.24
C THR A 124 10.22 -9.27 -35.91
N LEU A 125 10.25 -8.30 -34.99
CA LEU A 125 10.82 -8.52 -33.66
C LEU A 125 10.03 -9.63 -32.94
N PRO A 126 10.67 -10.75 -32.53
CA PRO A 126 9.95 -11.86 -31.93
C PRO A 126 9.23 -11.46 -30.63
N PRO A 127 8.10 -12.10 -30.29
CA PRO A 127 7.42 -11.89 -29.02
C PRO A 127 8.37 -12.08 -27.83
N GLY A 128 8.28 -11.19 -26.84
CA GLY A 128 9.13 -11.24 -25.65
C GLY A 128 9.38 -9.84 -25.08
N LYS A 129 10.28 -9.74 -24.09
CA LYS A 129 10.53 -8.50 -23.35
C LYS A 129 10.99 -7.31 -24.20
N SER A 130 11.55 -7.56 -25.38
CA SER A 130 12.00 -6.51 -26.29
C SER A 130 10.90 -6.05 -27.25
N ASN A 131 9.84 -6.84 -27.45
CA ASN A 131 8.70 -6.48 -28.29
C ASN A 131 7.58 -5.97 -27.38
N LEU A 132 7.42 -4.65 -27.33
CA LEU A 132 6.43 -3.94 -26.53
C LEU A 132 5.03 -3.99 -27.17
N GLY A 133 4.96 -4.30 -28.47
CA GLY A 133 3.69 -4.24 -29.19
C GLY A 133 3.13 -2.81 -29.28
N THR A 134 1.81 -2.72 -29.49
CA THR A 134 1.08 -1.45 -29.56
C THR A 134 0.31 -1.12 -28.28
N ASP A 135 0.36 -1.98 -27.27
CA ASP A 135 -0.18 -1.70 -25.94
C ASP A 135 0.96 -1.27 -25.02
N LEU A 136 1.08 0.04 -24.79
CA LEU A 136 2.07 0.65 -23.90
C LEU A 136 1.47 0.96 -22.53
N SER A 137 0.29 0.42 -22.20
CA SER A 137 -0.37 0.73 -20.92
C SER A 137 0.31 0.09 -19.71
N ASP A 138 1.26 -0.80 -19.95
CA ASP A 138 2.09 -1.45 -18.94
C ASP A 138 3.58 -1.07 -19.03
N ASP A 139 3.89 -0.03 -19.80
CA ASP A 139 5.19 0.59 -19.92
C ASP A 139 5.25 1.94 -19.20
N HIS A 140 6.44 2.32 -18.76
CA HIS A 140 6.67 3.66 -18.22
C HIS A 140 6.33 4.70 -19.31
N PRO A 141 5.53 5.73 -18.99
CA PRO A 141 5.07 6.68 -19.99
C PRO A 141 6.24 7.41 -20.67
N ILE A 142 6.04 7.70 -21.95
CA ILE A 142 6.94 8.44 -22.84
C ILE A 142 6.10 9.42 -23.68
N SER A 143 6.75 10.31 -24.41
CA SER A 143 6.12 11.30 -25.29
C SER A 143 5.11 12.17 -24.55
N PHE A 144 5.54 12.67 -23.39
CA PHE A 144 4.80 13.66 -22.61
C PHE A 144 5.78 14.75 -22.14
N LYS A 145 5.28 15.98 -22.03
CA LYS A 145 6.05 17.12 -21.55
C LYS A 145 6.46 16.93 -20.08
N TYR A 146 7.76 16.92 -19.80
CA TYR A 146 8.32 16.89 -18.45
C TYR A 146 8.84 18.28 -18.08
N ASP A 147 7.97 19.08 -17.46
CA ASP A 147 8.24 20.48 -17.13
C ASP A 147 7.93 20.82 -15.65
N ASN A 148 8.23 22.06 -15.25
CA ASN A 148 7.95 22.53 -13.89
C ASN A 148 6.44 22.61 -13.57
N GLU A 149 5.58 22.73 -14.58
CA GLU A 149 4.12 22.70 -14.39
C GLU A 149 3.65 21.30 -14.01
N LEU A 150 4.20 20.25 -14.63
CA LEU A 150 3.98 18.87 -14.22
C LEU A 150 4.49 18.62 -12.78
N VAL A 151 5.68 19.13 -12.44
CA VAL A 151 6.23 19.02 -11.08
C VAL A 151 5.34 19.71 -10.04
N THR A 152 4.76 20.86 -10.38
CA THR A 152 3.81 21.55 -9.49
C THR A 152 2.55 20.71 -9.24
N ARG A 153 2.06 20.01 -10.27
CA ARG A 153 0.90 19.10 -10.16
C ARG A 153 1.25 17.77 -9.49
N ASN A 154 2.52 17.37 -9.50
CA ASN A 154 3.02 16.16 -8.85
C ASN A 154 4.36 16.43 -8.15
N PRO A 155 4.33 16.87 -6.87
CA PRO A 155 5.54 17.17 -6.11
C PRO A 155 6.46 15.97 -5.84
N LYS A 156 6.05 14.74 -6.17
CA LYS A 156 6.94 13.56 -6.16
C LYS A 156 7.88 13.50 -7.38
N LEU A 157 7.87 14.51 -8.24
CA LEU A 157 8.80 14.65 -9.37
C LEU A 157 9.86 15.71 -9.07
N LYS A 158 11.08 15.50 -9.56
CA LYS A 158 12.16 16.48 -9.51
C LYS A 158 12.01 17.51 -10.64
N SER A 159 12.58 18.70 -10.44
CA SER A 159 12.61 19.71 -11.52
C SER A 159 13.42 19.19 -12.71
N PRO A 160 12.96 19.41 -13.96
CA PRO A 160 13.73 19.12 -15.17
C PRO A 160 15.11 19.79 -15.20
N THR A 161 15.28 20.90 -14.48
CA THR A 161 16.58 21.61 -14.38
C THR A 161 17.63 20.84 -13.58
N LEU A 162 17.22 19.86 -12.77
CA LEU A 162 18.08 19.00 -11.97
C LEU A 162 18.42 17.69 -12.69
N LEU A 163 17.91 17.47 -13.90
CA LEU A 163 18.23 16.27 -14.67
C LEU A 163 19.74 16.25 -15.00
N PRO A 164 20.43 15.13 -14.77
CA PRO A 164 21.80 14.98 -15.21
C PRO A 164 21.94 15.15 -16.72
N SER A 165 23.11 15.59 -17.19
CA SER A 165 23.35 15.88 -18.61
C SER A 165 23.17 14.69 -19.56
N HIS A 166 23.15 13.46 -19.05
CA HIS A 166 22.91 12.24 -19.81
C HIS A 166 21.41 11.83 -19.86
N VAL A 167 20.56 12.34 -18.95
CA VAL A 167 19.10 12.17 -19.01
C VAL A 167 18.53 13.40 -19.71
N ARG A 168 18.23 13.27 -21.00
CA ARG A 168 17.83 14.41 -21.85
C ARG A 168 16.38 14.33 -22.27
N LEU A 169 15.70 15.46 -22.20
CA LEU A 169 14.43 15.67 -22.88
C LEU A 169 14.69 16.06 -24.34
N ASP A 170 13.71 15.83 -25.21
CA ASP A 170 13.82 16.27 -26.60
C ASP A 170 13.59 17.79 -26.77
N GLY A 171 13.60 18.26 -28.03
CA GLY A 171 13.39 19.68 -28.34
C GLY A 171 12.03 20.24 -27.91
N ASN A 172 11.03 19.38 -27.72
CA ASN A 172 9.70 19.74 -27.24
C ASN A 172 9.58 19.65 -25.70
N LYS A 173 10.68 19.36 -25.01
CA LYS A 173 10.74 19.08 -23.57
C LYS A 173 9.96 17.82 -23.19
N GLU A 174 9.83 16.88 -24.12
CA GLU A 174 9.18 15.59 -23.86
C GLU A 174 10.19 14.57 -23.35
N LEU A 175 9.76 13.76 -22.39
CA LEU A 175 10.49 12.56 -21.99
C LEU A 175 10.30 11.50 -23.08
N GLN A 176 11.40 11.00 -23.63
CA GLN A 176 11.39 10.02 -24.72
C GLN A 176 12.18 8.77 -24.32
N CYS A 177 12.15 7.71 -25.14
CA CYS A 177 13.01 6.53 -24.92
C CYS A 177 14.48 6.91 -24.72
N VAL A 178 14.96 7.94 -25.44
CA VAL A 178 16.35 8.41 -25.35
C VAL A 178 16.68 9.17 -24.06
N SER A 179 15.68 9.51 -23.24
CA SER A 179 15.90 10.01 -21.89
C SER A 179 16.46 8.92 -20.98
N CYS A 180 16.19 7.65 -21.29
CA CYS A 180 16.64 6.49 -20.51
C CYS A 180 17.67 5.64 -21.27
N HIS A 181 17.61 5.61 -22.60
CA HIS A 181 18.43 4.75 -23.45
C HIS A 181 19.32 5.55 -24.43
N ASP A 182 20.60 5.21 -24.52
CA ASP A 182 21.51 5.67 -25.57
C ASP A 182 21.73 4.54 -26.58
N PRO A 183 21.13 4.57 -27.78
CA PRO A 183 21.24 3.48 -28.76
C PRO A 183 22.67 3.24 -29.27
N HIS A 184 23.62 4.12 -28.98
CA HIS A 184 25.02 3.98 -29.40
C HIS A 184 25.94 3.47 -28.30
N ASN A 185 25.50 3.49 -27.04
CA ASN A 185 26.33 3.20 -25.88
C ASN A 185 25.67 2.20 -24.94
N ASN A 186 26.23 1.00 -24.83
CA ASN A 186 25.72 -0.06 -23.97
C ASN A 186 26.58 -0.30 -22.72
N GLN A 187 27.39 0.68 -22.31
CA GLN A 187 28.32 0.51 -21.18
C GLN A 187 27.63 0.13 -19.86
N TYR A 188 26.38 0.55 -19.65
CA TYR A 188 25.59 0.25 -18.45
C TYR A 188 24.62 -0.93 -18.62
N GLY A 189 24.67 -1.62 -19.77
CA GLY A 189 23.70 -2.65 -20.13
C GLY A 189 22.33 -2.06 -20.50
N ASN A 190 21.54 -2.79 -21.28
CA ASN A 190 20.24 -2.34 -21.82
C ASN A 190 20.27 -0.93 -22.43
N PHE A 191 21.43 -0.50 -22.93
CA PHE A 191 21.66 0.85 -23.44
C PHE A 191 21.30 1.96 -22.46
N LEU A 192 21.30 1.73 -21.15
CA LEU A 192 20.93 2.80 -20.22
C LEU A 192 21.90 3.99 -20.34
N VAL A 193 21.41 5.22 -20.20
CA VAL A 193 22.22 6.44 -20.25
C VAL A 193 23.12 6.62 -19.02
N MET A 194 22.84 5.88 -17.94
CA MET A 194 23.58 5.87 -16.68
C MET A 194 23.41 4.53 -15.95
N SER A 195 24.22 4.29 -14.92
CA SER A 195 24.00 3.16 -14.03
C SER A 195 22.63 3.28 -13.33
N ASN A 196 21.87 2.19 -13.35
CA ASN A 196 20.66 2.06 -12.55
C ASN A 196 20.89 1.27 -11.25
N SER A 197 22.15 1.18 -10.80
CA SER A 197 22.45 0.70 -9.45
C SER A 197 21.62 1.48 -8.44
N ASN A 198 20.97 0.74 -7.56
CA ASN A 198 20.05 1.24 -6.56
C ASN A 198 18.90 2.14 -7.06
N GLY A 199 18.43 1.94 -8.30
CA GLY A 199 17.39 2.81 -8.87
C GLY A 199 17.87 4.22 -9.23
N GLY A 200 19.19 4.40 -9.43
CA GLY A 200 19.80 5.70 -9.70
C GLY A 200 19.17 6.48 -10.86
N LEU A 201 18.76 5.79 -11.93
CA LEU A 201 18.06 6.42 -13.06
C LEU A 201 16.65 6.88 -12.67
N CYS A 202 15.91 6.06 -11.92
CA CYS A 202 14.57 6.43 -11.46
C CYS A 202 14.62 7.68 -10.57
N ALA A 203 15.63 7.74 -9.69
CA ALA A 203 15.85 8.82 -8.75
C ALA A 203 16.26 10.15 -9.41
N THR A 204 16.58 10.19 -10.71
CA THR A 204 16.81 11.48 -11.42
C THR A 204 15.51 12.25 -11.60
N CYS A 205 14.39 11.54 -11.73
CA CYS A 205 13.07 12.12 -12.01
C CYS A 205 12.11 11.99 -10.84
N HIS A 206 12.17 10.89 -10.08
CA HIS A 206 11.28 10.62 -8.96
C HIS A 206 11.93 10.99 -7.63
N SER A 207 11.21 11.79 -6.85
CA SER A 207 11.51 12.11 -5.46
C SER A 207 10.57 11.34 -4.55
N MET A 208 10.90 10.06 -4.33
CA MET A 208 10.20 9.23 -3.35
C MET A 208 10.72 9.56 -1.95
N GLY A 209 9.94 9.22 -0.93
CA GLY A 209 10.39 9.43 0.44
C GLY A 209 11.53 8.49 0.85
N THR A 210 12.02 8.65 2.08
CA THR A 210 13.16 7.89 2.60
C THR A 210 12.72 6.82 3.60
N THR A 211 13.26 5.62 3.47
CA THR A 211 13.10 4.52 4.42
C THR A 211 14.45 4.08 4.97
N ASN A 212 14.46 3.50 6.18
CA ASN A 212 15.64 2.84 6.73
C ASN A 212 15.64 1.32 6.48
N LEU A 213 14.68 0.81 5.70
CA LEU A 213 14.54 -0.59 5.35
C LEU A 213 15.28 -0.84 4.03
N ALA A 214 16.46 -1.46 4.10
CA ALA A 214 17.33 -1.65 2.94
C ALA A 214 16.62 -2.24 1.71
N THR A 215 15.74 -3.24 1.88
CA THR A 215 15.01 -3.86 0.77
C THR A 215 13.99 -2.91 0.10
N HIS A 216 13.42 -1.97 0.86
CA HIS A 216 12.50 -0.96 0.34
C HIS A 216 13.23 0.28 -0.22
N ASP A 217 14.41 0.61 0.33
CA ASP A 217 15.21 1.79 -0.06
C ASP A 217 16.06 1.53 -1.31
N ALA A 218 16.65 0.33 -1.40
CA ALA A 218 17.80 0.13 -2.26
C ALA A 218 17.45 -0.11 -3.73
N THR A 219 16.30 -0.67 -4.12
CA THR A 219 16.08 -1.00 -5.54
C THR A 219 14.61 -0.88 -5.95
N CYS A 220 14.26 0.19 -6.69
CA CYS A 220 12.92 0.38 -7.24
C CYS A 220 12.44 -0.84 -8.04
N SER A 221 13.33 -1.52 -8.76
CA SER A 221 13.02 -2.68 -9.59
C SER A 221 12.70 -3.97 -8.82
N ASN A 222 12.81 -3.98 -7.49
CA ASN A 222 12.31 -5.09 -6.68
C ASN A 222 10.78 -5.12 -6.68
N CYS A 223 10.15 -3.94 -6.74
CA CYS A 223 8.70 -3.80 -6.77
C CYS A 223 8.21 -3.40 -8.16
N HIS A 224 8.92 -2.48 -8.82
CA HIS A 224 8.51 -1.92 -10.10
C HIS A 224 9.11 -2.65 -11.31
N LYS A 225 8.36 -2.65 -12.41
CA LYS A 225 8.80 -3.12 -13.73
C LYS A 225 8.44 -2.05 -14.74
N THR A 226 9.45 -1.50 -15.42
CA THR A 226 9.26 -0.34 -16.32
C THR A 226 8.67 -0.69 -17.66
N HIS A 227 8.81 -1.94 -18.11
CA HIS A 227 8.29 -2.40 -19.38
C HIS A 227 7.53 -3.70 -19.20
N THR A 228 6.41 -3.86 -19.88
CA THR A 228 5.56 -5.06 -19.83
C THR A 228 5.12 -5.42 -18.40
N ALA A 229 4.77 -4.43 -17.57
CA ALA A 229 4.44 -4.62 -16.16
C ALA A 229 3.16 -5.44 -15.96
N PRO A 230 3.18 -6.57 -15.23
CA PRO A 230 1.96 -7.36 -15.04
C PRO A 230 0.79 -6.60 -14.41
N SER A 231 1.04 -5.60 -13.59
CA SER A 231 -0.02 -4.75 -13.03
C SER A 231 -0.56 -3.72 -14.03
N GLY A 232 0.12 -3.45 -15.14
CA GLY A 232 -0.20 -2.31 -16.02
C GLY A 232 -0.06 -0.97 -15.28
N PRO A 233 -1.18 -0.28 -14.94
CA PRO A 233 -1.18 1.07 -14.36
C PRO A 233 -0.25 1.35 -13.17
N TYR A 234 0.15 0.38 -12.34
CA TYR A 234 1.06 0.65 -11.20
C TYR A 234 2.53 0.30 -11.49
N LEU A 235 2.82 -0.21 -12.68
CA LEU A 235 4.15 -0.63 -13.10
C LEU A 235 4.83 -1.54 -12.06
N LEU A 236 4.09 -2.47 -11.47
CA LEU A 236 4.58 -3.45 -10.51
C LEU A 236 5.01 -4.73 -11.22
N GLY A 237 5.97 -5.44 -10.64
CA GLY A 237 6.47 -6.72 -11.13
C GLY A 237 5.49 -7.89 -10.97
N LYS A 238 4.36 -7.69 -10.27
CA LYS A 238 3.27 -8.65 -10.09
C LYS A 238 1.93 -8.01 -10.48
N ALA A 239 0.89 -8.83 -10.63
CA ALA A 239 -0.42 -8.37 -11.10
C ALA A 239 -1.13 -7.46 -10.08
N THR A 240 -0.93 -7.69 -8.77
CA THR A 240 -1.55 -6.93 -7.69
C THR A 240 -0.52 -6.33 -6.74
N VAL A 241 -0.95 -5.33 -5.94
CA VAL A 241 -0.14 -4.76 -4.86
C VAL A 241 0.23 -5.85 -3.85
N SER A 242 -0.75 -6.66 -3.44
CA SER A 242 -0.54 -7.73 -2.46
C SER A 242 0.43 -8.79 -2.95
N ASP A 243 0.34 -9.25 -4.20
CA ASP A 243 1.30 -10.23 -4.73
C ASP A 243 2.74 -9.67 -4.76
N THR A 244 2.86 -8.36 -5.01
CA THR A 244 4.16 -7.67 -4.97
C THR A 244 4.73 -7.70 -3.55
N CYS A 245 3.96 -7.28 -2.54
CA CYS A 245 4.40 -7.28 -1.15
C CYS A 245 4.66 -8.70 -0.61
N LEU A 246 3.78 -9.65 -0.91
CA LEU A 246 3.86 -11.04 -0.44
C LEU A 246 5.03 -11.82 -1.05
N THR A 247 5.69 -11.30 -2.08
CA THR A 247 6.98 -11.86 -2.56
C THR A 247 8.01 -11.95 -1.43
N CYS A 248 8.03 -10.97 -0.52
CA CYS A 248 8.90 -10.99 0.67
C CYS A 248 8.14 -11.22 1.99
N HIS A 249 6.85 -10.90 2.03
CA HIS A 249 6.00 -10.95 3.23
C HIS A 249 5.17 -12.23 3.39
N SER A 250 5.44 -13.28 2.60
CA SER A 250 4.75 -14.57 2.64
C SER A 250 5.19 -15.51 3.77
N GLY A 251 6.32 -15.21 4.42
CA GLY A 251 6.96 -16.13 5.36
C GLY A 251 7.96 -17.11 4.73
N ALA A 252 8.13 -17.07 3.40
CA ALA A 252 9.19 -17.80 2.73
C ALA A 252 10.58 -17.34 3.24
N VAL A 253 11.48 -18.29 3.46
CA VAL A 253 12.85 -18.01 3.91
C VAL A 253 13.71 -17.61 2.71
N GLY A 254 14.34 -16.44 2.77
CA GLY A 254 15.17 -15.92 1.69
C GLY A 254 15.77 -14.53 1.97
N VAL A 255 16.59 -14.04 1.03
CA VAL A 255 17.17 -12.68 1.11
C VAL A 255 16.05 -11.66 1.05
N GLY A 256 16.04 -10.70 1.99
CA GLY A 256 15.02 -9.64 2.04
C GLY A 256 13.69 -10.08 2.66
N GLN A 257 13.64 -11.22 3.36
CA GLN A 257 12.44 -11.71 4.05
C GLN A 257 11.86 -10.66 5.01
N GLY A 258 10.59 -10.33 4.78
CA GLY A 258 9.82 -9.43 5.63
C GLY A 258 9.07 -10.17 6.73
N VAL A 259 8.32 -9.42 7.54
CA VAL A 259 7.37 -10.00 8.51
C VAL A 259 6.38 -10.89 7.75
N ASN A 260 6.09 -12.09 8.27
CA ASN A 260 5.15 -13.03 7.64
C ASN A 260 3.69 -12.58 7.81
N VAL A 261 3.25 -11.68 6.94
CA VAL A 261 1.85 -11.21 6.87
C VAL A 261 0.99 -12.20 6.09
N GLY A 262 1.59 -12.96 5.16
CA GLY A 262 0.93 -14.03 4.38
C GLY A 262 0.20 -15.06 5.25
N ALA A 263 0.71 -15.33 6.45
CA ALA A 263 0.08 -16.24 7.43
C ALA A 263 -1.25 -15.75 8.02
N VAL A 264 -1.59 -14.47 7.89
CA VAL A 264 -2.78 -13.89 8.55
C VAL A 264 -3.76 -13.18 7.61
N VAL A 265 -3.31 -12.74 6.43
CA VAL A 265 -4.15 -11.99 5.47
C VAL A 265 -5.24 -12.82 4.78
N ASN A 266 -5.23 -14.15 4.95
CA ASN A 266 -6.25 -15.06 4.42
C ASN A 266 -7.10 -15.71 5.52
N LYS A 267 -7.06 -15.18 6.75
CA LYS A 267 -7.92 -15.68 7.84
C LYS A 267 -9.39 -15.34 7.56
N ALA A 268 -10.30 -16.03 8.25
CA ALA A 268 -11.74 -15.94 8.04
C ALA A 268 -12.28 -14.49 8.07
N TYR A 269 -11.69 -13.64 8.91
CA TYR A 269 -11.99 -12.22 8.95
C TYR A 269 -10.73 -11.44 8.63
N SER A 270 -10.71 -10.81 7.46
CA SER A 270 -9.66 -9.94 6.98
C SER A 270 -10.26 -8.91 6.02
N HIS A 271 -9.52 -7.84 5.74
CA HIS A 271 -9.85 -7.02 4.58
C HIS A 271 -9.53 -7.79 3.29
N ASP A 272 -10.31 -7.58 2.22
CA ASP A 272 -9.93 -8.04 0.89
C ASP A 272 -8.76 -7.19 0.41
N THR A 273 -7.61 -7.84 0.25
CA THR A 273 -6.35 -7.22 -0.18
C THR A 273 -5.96 -7.60 -1.61
N LYS A 274 -6.76 -8.43 -2.30
CA LYS A 274 -6.40 -9.02 -3.61
C LYS A 274 -7.02 -8.29 -4.78
N SER A 275 -7.59 -7.13 -4.54
CA SER A 275 -8.27 -6.34 -5.55
C SER A 275 -7.33 -5.96 -6.69
N ALA A 276 -7.92 -5.80 -7.89
CA ALA A 276 -7.19 -5.33 -9.06
C ALA A 276 -6.57 -3.95 -8.78
N VAL A 277 -5.44 -3.66 -9.43
CA VAL A 277 -4.86 -2.32 -9.32
C VAL A 277 -5.76 -1.30 -10.01
N ASN A 278 -5.72 -0.06 -9.50
CA ASN A 278 -6.32 1.12 -10.15
C ASN A 278 -7.85 1.12 -10.27
N LEU A 279 -8.57 0.52 -9.30
CA LEU A 279 -10.02 0.58 -9.23
C LEU A 279 -10.53 1.99 -8.91
N SER A 280 -11.58 2.44 -9.60
CA SER A 280 -12.23 3.74 -9.33
C SER A 280 -13.03 3.74 -8.01
N ASN A 281 -13.58 2.57 -7.62
CA ASN A 281 -14.30 2.34 -6.37
C ASN A 281 -13.49 1.41 -5.45
N HIS A 282 -12.24 1.79 -5.19
CA HIS A 282 -11.33 1.03 -4.34
C HIS A 282 -11.88 0.98 -2.90
N GLU A 283 -12.04 2.14 -2.26
CA GLU A 283 -12.59 2.20 -0.89
C GLU A 283 -14.13 2.19 -0.86
N PRO A 284 -14.77 1.53 0.15
CA PRO A 284 -14.16 0.89 1.31
C PRO A 284 -13.97 -0.64 1.22
N ASN A 285 -14.42 -1.27 0.13
CA ASN A 285 -14.54 -2.74 0.05
C ASN A 285 -13.36 -3.44 -0.65
N ASN A 286 -12.55 -2.70 -1.39
CA ASN A 286 -11.38 -3.19 -2.10
C ASN A 286 -10.17 -2.41 -1.58
N VAL A 287 -9.45 -2.95 -0.59
CA VAL A 287 -8.25 -2.29 -0.06
C VAL A 287 -7.02 -3.03 -0.53
N ASP A 288 -5.85 -2.44 -0.39
CA ASP A 288 -4.58 -3.12 -0.56
C ASP A 288 -3.56 -2.57 0.44
N CYS A 289 -2.33 -3.09 0.40
CA CYS A 289 -1.31 -2.72 1.38
C CYS A 289 -0.99 -1.21 1.38
N LYS A 290 -1.04 -0.52 0.22
CA LYS A 290 -0.69 0.91 0.14
C LYS A 290 -1.78 1.84 0.73
N ASP A 291 -2.96 1.30 1.03
CA ASP A 291 -4.02 2.10 1.65
C ASP A 291 -3.79 2.29 3.15
N CYS A 292 -3.06 1.37 3.77
CA CYS A 292 -2.64 1.49 5.17
C CYS A 292 -1.16 1.88 5.29
N HIS A 293 -0.31 1.50 4.34
CA HIS A 293 1.12 1.74 4.38
C HIS A 293 1.57 2.69 3.26
N GLU A 294 2.56 3.53 3.53
CA GLU A 294 3.36 4.15 2.48
C GLU A 294 4.73 3.47 2.44
N GLN A 295 4.86 2.50 1.52
CA GLN A 295 6.04 1.64 1.36
C GLN A 295 7.36 2.40 1.14
N HIS A 296 7.33 3.63 0.59
CA HIS A 296 8.54 4.41 0.35
C HIS A 296 9.04 5.17 1.59
N THR A 297 8.24 5.24 2.65
CA THR A 297 8.57 6.02 3.86
C THR A 297 8.36 5.26 5.15
N MET A 298 7.79 4.05 5.10
CA MET A 298 7.69 3.16 6.25
C MET A 298 9.08 2.86 6.79
N LYS A 299 9.20 2.72 8.11
CA LYS A 299 10.47 2.45 8.78
C LYS A 299 10.35 1.25 9.70
N THR A 300 11.49 0.79 10.21
CA THR A 300 11.51 -0.19 11.31
C THR A 300 10.60 0.27 12.45
N ALA A 301 9.87 -0.66 13.05
CA ALA A 301 8.95 -0.36 14.15
C ALA A 301 9.69 0.32 15.31
N THR A 302 9.25 1.52 15.67
CA THR A 302 9.68 2.23 16.89
C THR A 302 8.54 2.24 17.90
N ALA A 303 8.87 2.36 19.18
CA ALA A 303 7.85 2.55 20.21
C ALA A 303 7.05 3.82 19.91
N SER A 304 5.72 3.69 19.81
CA SER A 304 4.79 4.81 19.65
C SER A 304 3.70 4.69 20.71
N ILE A 305 3.30 5.82 21.28
CA ILE A 305 2.25 5.90 22.30
C ILE A 305 0.97 6.40 21.64
N ALA A 306 -0.14 5.72 21.90
CA ALA A 306 -1.42 6.09 21.32
C ALA A 306 -1.77 7.56 21.64
N PRO A 307 -2.32 8.31 20.67
CA PRO A 307 -2.80 7.84 19.37
C PRO A 307 -1.78 7.92 18.22
N ALA A 308 -0.52 8.28 18.50
CA ALA A 308 0.48 8.56 17.47
C ALA A 308 0.71 7.36 16.53
N ILE A 309 0.74 7.62 15.22
CA ILE A 309 0.88 6.59 14.19
C ILE A 309 2.20 5.81 14.33
N GLN A 310 2.17 4.51 14.03
CA GLN A 310 3.38 3.69 14.02
C GLN A 310 4.24 3.98 12.78
N SER A 311 5.56 3.97 12.94
CA SER A 311 6.53 4.19 11.86
C SER A 311 6.41 3.17 10.72
N THR A 312 5.83 2.01 10.98
CA THR A 312 5.57 0.94 10.01
C THR A 312 4.48 1.29 8.99
N LEU A 313 3.63 2.28 9.27
CA LEU A 313 2.62 2.77 8.31
C LEU A 313 3.22 3.82 7.35
N GLY A 314 4.39 4.38 7.66
CA GLY A 314 5.01 5.43 6.85
C GLY A 314 4.18 6.72 6.80
N ASN A 315 4.48 7.58 5.84
CA ASN A 315 3.80 8.85 5.60
C ASN A 315 2.48 8.67 4.82
N VAL A 316 1.69 7.65 5.19
CA VAL A 316 0.39 7.36 4.58
C VAL A 316 -0.59 8.52 4.85
N SER A 317 -1.56 8.73 3.96
CA SER A 317 -2.63 9.70 4.20
C SER A 317 -3.66 9.18 5.20
N GLY A 318 -4.54 10.06 5.67
CA GLY A 318 -5.63 9.72 6.58
C GLY A 318 -6.79 10.72 6.50
N VAL A 319 -7.76 10.54 7.38
CA VAL A 319 -8.89 11.44 7.61
C VAL A 319 -8.92 11.81 9.10
N SER A 320 -8.84 13.09 9.41
CA SER A 320 -8.88 13.61 10.78
C SER A 320 -10.25 13.42 11.43
N LEU A 321 -10.34 13.61 12.76
CA LEU A 321 -11.62 13.64 13.48
C LEU A 321 -12.60 14.70 12.93
N ALA A 322 -12.08 15.79 12.37
CA ALA A 322 -12.86 16.84 11.73
C ALA A 322 -13.39 16.45 10.33
N GLY A 323 -12.96 15.30 9.77
CA GLY A 323 -13.35 14.83 8.44
C GLY A 323 -12.45 15.33 7.30
N GLY A 324 -11.47 16.18 7.58
CA GLY A 324 -10.51 16.65 6.58
C GLY A 324 -9.43 15.61 6.27
N THR A 325 -9.04 15.51 5.00
CA THR A 325 -7.89 14.69 4.58
C THR A 325 -6.58 15.23 5.17
N VAL A 326 -5.75 14.33 5.69
CA VAL A 326 -4.40 14.62 6.18
C VAL A 326 -3.37 13.82 5.40
N SER A 327 -2.23 14.42 5.07
CA SER A 327 -1.13 13.73 4.40
C SER A 327 0.19 14.41 4.76
N PRO A 328 1.04 13.78 5.59
CA PRO A 328 0.86 12.46 6.21
C PRO A 328 -0.11 12.46 7.41
N ALA A 329 -0.73 11.30 7.66
CA ALA A 329 -1.45 11.02 8.91
C ALA A 329 -0.50 11.08 10.11
N GLN A 330 -0.99 11.60 11.23
CA GLN A 330 -0.26 11.74 12.49
C GLN A 330 -0.72 10.73 13.53
N TYR A 331 -1.97 10.25 13.42
CA TYR A 331 -2.57 9.30 14.35
C TYR A 331 -3.06 8.03 13.65
N GLU A 332 -2.97 6.88 14.32
CA GLU A 332 -3.35 5.57 13.73
C GLU A 332 -4.81 5.57 13.26
N TYR A 333 -5.73 6.15 14.04
CA TYR A 333 -7.15 6.19 13.70
C TYR A 333 -7.42 6.96 12.41
N GLU A 334 -6.57 7.91 12.02
CA GLU A 334 -6.77 8.70 10.80
C GLU A 334 -6.63 7.82 9.56
N VAL A 335 -5.77 6.80 9.62
CA VAL A 335 -5.63 5.81 8.55
C VAL A 335 -6.90 4.98 8.44
N CYS A 336 -7.45 4.52 9.57
CA CYS A 336 -8.70 3.77 9.62
C CYS A 336 -9.90 4.59 9.09
N PHE A 337 -9.93 5.89 9.39
CA PHE A 337 -11.01 6.79 8.99
C PHE A 337 -11.05 7.08 7.49
N LYS A 338 -10.03 6.72 6.71
CA LYS A 338 -10.13 6.74 5.24
C LYS A 338 -11.36 5.99 4.72
N CYS A 339 -11.77 4.95 5.46
CA CYS A 339 -12.82 4.01 5.07
C CYS A 339 -13.90 3.91 6.16
N HIS A 340 -13.50 3.89 7.43
CA HIS A 340 -14.41 3.72 8.58
C HIS A 340 -14.98 5.03 9.17
N ALA A 341 -14.81 6.16 8.48
CA ALA A 341 -15.50 7.42 8.82
C ALA A 341 -16.68 7.68 7.88
N ASP A 342 -16.59 8.72 7.04
CA ASP A 342 -17.72 9.18 6.22
C ASP A 342 -18.12 8.18 5.13
N LYS A 343 -17.21 7.29 4.73
CA LYS A 343 -17.48 6.19 3.78
C LYS A 343 -18.03 4.92 4.44
N ALA A 344 -18.17 4.90 5.77
CA ALA A 344 -18.54 3.70 6.51
C ALA A 344 -20.01 3.29 6.33
N ALA A 345 -20.84 4.15 5.72
CA ALA A 345 -22.22 3.81 5.38
C ALA A 345 -22.30 2.51 4.56
N ASP A 346 -21.27 2.21 3.77
CA ASP A 346 -21.19 1.04 2.89
C ASP A 346 -20.62 -0.22 3.57
N THR A 347 -20.34 -0.17 4.88
CA THR A 347 -19.81 -1.30 5.65
C THR A 347 -20.92 -2.16 6.28
N THR A 348 -20.68 -3.48 6.38
CA THR A 348 -21.65 -4.43 6.95
C THR A 348 -21.75 -4.30 8.46
N THR A 349 -22.98 -4.34 8.98
CA THR A 349 -23.23 -4.29 10.43
C THR A 349 -23.10 -5.69 11.02
N ILE A 350 -22.17 -5.88 11.93
CA ILE A 350 -21.93 -7.19 12.59
C ILE A 350 -22.98 -7.47 13.67
N LEU A 351 -23.44 -6.43 14.39
CA LEU A 351 -24.43 -6.55 15.46
C LEU A 351 -25.49 -5.46 15.33
N PRO A 352 -26.79 -5.80 15.40
CA PRO A 352 -27.83 -4.78 15.39
C PRO A 352 -27.86 -4.04 16.72
N ARG A 353 -28.07 -2.72 16.64
CA ARG A 353 -28.05 -1.80 17.78
C ARG A 353 -29.26 -0.89 17.72
N GLN A 354 -29.74 -0.46 18.89
CA GLN A 354 -30.78 0.57 18.99
C GLN A 354 -30.36 1.87 18.28
N ILE A 355 -29.12 2.31 18.51
CA ILE A 355 -28.50 3.42 17.78
C ILE A 355 -27.46 2.84 16.84
N THR A 356 -27.62 3.08 15.54
CA THR A 356 -26.63 2.70 14.53
C THR A 356 -25.83 3.93 14.11
N GLN A 357 -24.53 3.90 14.35
CA GLN A 357 -23.58 4.90 13.85
C GLN A 357 -22.37 4.19 13.27
N ARG A 358 -22.20 4.26 11.95
CA ARG A 358 -21.07 3.64 11.26
C ARG A 358 -19.88 4.57 11.11
N ASN A 359 -20.12 5.88 11.19
CA ASN A 359 -19.09 6.88 11.04
C ASN A 359 -18.27 6.99 12.34
N LEU A 360 -17.12 6.31 12.40
CA LEU A 360 -16.33 6.20 13.62
C LEU A 360 -15.72 7.53 14.08
N ARG A 361 -15.46 8.50 13.19
CA ARG A 361 -14.99 9.83 13.64
C ARG A 361 -16.05 10.57 14.46
N LEU A 362 -17.35 10.30 14.24
CA LEU A 362 -18.44 10.86 15.05
C LEU A 362 -18.57 10.15 16.39
N VAL A 363 -18.27 8.85 16.43
CA VAL A 363 -18.32 8.04 17.67
C VAL A 363 -17.14 8.37 18.59
N PHE A 364 -15.94 8.53 18.02
CA PHE A 364 -14.72 8.83 18.79
C PHE A 364 -14.43 10.33 18.93
N SER A 365 -15.37 11.18 18.53
CA SER A 365 -15.26 12.63 18.73
C SER A 365 -15.24 12.97 20.22
N SER A 366 -14.48 14.00 20.58
CA SER A 366 -14.41 14.47 21.97
C SER A 366 -15.75 14.97 22.52
N ASN A 367 -16.74 15.27 21.68
CA ASN A 367 -18.09 15.66 22.09
C ASN A 367 -19.10 14.50 22.12
N ALA A 368 -18.72 13.29 21.70
CA ALA A 368 -19.60 12.13 21.71
C ALA A 368 -20.06 11.77 23.14
N ILE A 369 -21.20 11.09 23.23
CA ILE A 369 -21.90 10.84 24.51
C ILE A 369 -21.11 9.87 25.38
N SER A 370 -20.62 8.79 24.78
CA SER A 370 -19.73 7.82 25.41
C SER A 370 -18.92 7.12 24.32
N PHE A 371 -17.68 6.75 24.63
CA PHE A 371 -16.78 6.09 23.69
C PHE A 371 -15.58 5.47 24.40
N HIS A 372 -14.98 4.44 23.79
CA HIS A 372 -13.62 4.05 24.13
C HIS A 372 -12.61 5.09 23.60
N PRO A 373 -11.53 5.38 24.36
CA PRO A 373 -10.69 6.55 24.11
C PRO A 373 -9.70 6.32 22.96
N VAL A 374 -10.16 6.43 21.71
CA VAL A 374 -9.32 6.30 20.50
C VAL A 374 -8.91 7.68 19.97
N GLY A 375 -9.90 8.53 19.69
CA GLY A 375 -9.68 9.88 19.15
C GLY A 375 -9.53 10.96 20.21
N ALA A 376 -9.97 10.69 21.44
CA ALA A 376 -9.97 11.63 22.55
C ALA A 376 -9.96 10.88 23.90
N LYS A 377 -9.59 11.60 24.96
CA LYS A 377 -9.68 11.09 26.34
C LYS A 377 -11.13 10.68 26.66
N GLY A 378 -11.28 9.59 27.43
CA GLY A 378 -12.58 9.09 27.85
C GLY A 378 -13.37 10.10 28.69
N LYS A 379 -14.70 10.00 28.64
CA LYS A 379 -15.61 10.91 29.36
C LYS A 379 -15.67 10.66 30.88
N ASN A 380 -15.45 9.43 31.30
CA ASN A 380 -15.63 9.03 32.69
C ASN A 380 -14.38 9.40 33.50
N THR A 381 -14.58 10.13 34.59
CA THR A 381 -13.51 10.51 35.52
C THR A 381 -13.09 9.38 36.46
N ASN A 382 -13.92 8.35 36.60
CA ASN A 382 -13.66 7.15 37.39
C ASN A 382 -14.03 5.88 36.62
N VAL A 383 -13.06 4.99 36.43
CA VAL A 383 -13.26 3.67 35.80
C VAL A 383 -12.52 2.63 36.65
N PRO A 384 -13.14 2.15 37.75
CA PRO A 384 -12.44 1.35 38.77
C PRO A 384 -12.00 -0.02 38.26
N SER A 385 -12.63 -0.52 37.19
CA SER A 385 -12.31 -1.80 36.58
C SER A 385 -11.06 -1.79 35.72
N LEU A 386 -10.37 -0.66 35.50
CA LEU A 386 -9.15 -0.66 34.70
C LEU A 386 -8.05 -1.51 35.35
N ARG A 387 -7.35 -2.27 34.52
CA ARG A 387 -6.15 -3.03 34.89
C ARG A 387 -4.96 -2.09 35.14
N PRO A 388 -3.96 -2.52 35.93
CA PRO A 388 -2.70 -1.79 36.05
C PRO A 388 -2.10 -1.46 34.67
N GLY A 389 -1.64 -0.21 34.51
CA GLY A 389 -1.14 0.32 33.23
C GLY A 389 -2.16 1.14 32.45
N TYR A 390 -3.45 1.08 32.79
CA TYR A 390 -4.49 1.94 32.21
C TYR A 390 -5.04 2.92 33.25
N THR A 391 -5.36 4.12 32.79
CA THR A 391 -6.01 5.19 33.58
C THR A 391 -7.15 5.80 32.77
N THR A 392 -7.92 6.70 33.39
CA THR A 392 -8.97 7.46 32.68
C THR A 392 -8.41 8.48 31.67
N ASP A 393 -7.09 8.72 31.69
CA ASP A 393 -6.36 9.52 30.70
C ASP A 393 -5.82 8.71 29.52
N SER A 394 -5.84 7.38 29.61
CA SER A 394 -5.29 6.51 28.56
C SER A 394 -6.03 6.67 27.24
N ILE A 395 -5.25 6.79 26.15
CA ILE A 395 -5.72 6.63 24.77
C ILE A 395 -5.31 5.22 24.31
N ILE A 396 -6.13 4.60 23.48
CA ILE A 396 -5.89 3.29 22.89
C ILE A 396 -5.90 3.37 21.36
N TYR A 397 -5.23 2.41 20.75
CA TYR A 397 -5.21 2.20 19.31
C TYR A 397 -6.45 1.44 18.84
N CYS A 398 -6.86 1.64 17.59
CA CYS A 398 -7.81 0.74 16.94
C CYS A 398 -7.26 -0.70 16.96
N SER A 399 -5.95 -0.83 16.78
CA SER A 399 -5.25 -2.11 16.79
C SER A 399 -5.09 -2.75 18.18
N ASP A 400 -5.52 -2.09 19.28
CA ASP A 400 -5.62 -2.74 20.60
C ASP A 400 -6.80 -3.72 20.67
N CYS A 401 -7.81 -3.51 19.83
CA CYS A 401 -8.98 -4.38 19.70
C CYS A 401 -8.97 -5.17 18.39
N HIS A 402 -8.54 -4.54 17.28
CA HIS A 402 -8.55 -5.14 15.95
C HIS A 402 -7.15 -5.62 15.54
N GLY A 403 -6.97 -6.92 15.39
CA GLY A 403 -5.70 -7.51 15.02
C GLY A 403 -5.74 -9.02 15.03
N SER A 404 -4.62 -9.65 14.69
CA SER A 404 -4.54 -11.11 14.71
C SER A 404 -4.42 -11.65 16.13
N GLU A 405 -5.18 -12.69 16.44
CA GLU A 405 -5.09 -13.43 17.70
C GLU A 405 -3.76 -14.18 17.88
N THR A 406 -2.99 -14.32 16.79
CA THR A 406 -1.64 -14.89 16.81
C THR A 406 -0.53 -13.83 16.82
N SER A 407 -0.89 -12.54 16.89
CA SER A 407 0.07 -11.42 16.86
C SER A 407 0.94 -11.34 18.12
N LYS A 408 2.09 -10.67 18.04
CA LYS A 408 2.91 -10.35 19.22
C LYS A 408 2.12 -9.61 20.31
N LYS A 409 1.23 -8.70 19.90
CA LYS A 409 0.33 -7.93 20.80
C LYS A 409 -0.75 -8.79 21.47
N ALA A 410 -1.04 -9.96 20.90
CA ALA A 410 -1.89 -10.99 21.52
C ALA A 410 -1.09 -11.99 22.38
N GLY A 411 0.24 -11.87 22.46
CA GLY A 411 1.13 -12.83 23.13
C GLY A 411 1.66 -13.95 22.23
N GLY A 412 1.40 -13.89 20.93
CA GLY A 412 1.93 -14.83 19.93
C GLY A 412 3.22 -14.35 19.26
N SER A 413 3.52 -14.90 18.08
CA SER A 413 4.73 -14.59 17.30
C SER A 413 4.44 -13.92 15.95
N GLY A 414 3.16 -13.85 15.55
CA GLY A 414 2.71 -13.31 14.27
C GLY A 414 2.76 -11.79 14.18
N PRO A 415 2.45 -11.24 12.99
CA PRO A 415 2.44 -9.79 12.74
C PRO A 415 1.41 -9.07 13.63
N ASN A 416 1.78 -7.89 14.12
CA ASN A 416 0.83 -6.94 14.71
C ASN A 416 0.02 -6.23 13.62
N GLY A 417 -1.14 -5.68 13.98
CA GLY A 417 -1.98 -4.89 13.09
C GLY A 417 -3.18 -5.65 12.50
N PRO A 418 -4.10 -4.93 11.84
CA PRO A 418 -5.39 -5.44 11.38
C PRO A 418 -5.25 -6.16 10.03
N HIS A 419 -4.45 -7.23 9.99
CA HIS A 419 -4.23 -8.02 8.77
C HIS A 419 -5.24 -9.16 8.62
N GLY A 420 -5.67 -9.75 9.74
CA GLY A 420 -6.73 -10.76 9.77
C GLY A 420 -6.76 -11.54 11.08
N SER A 421 -7.93 -12.10 11.40
CA SER A 421 -8.19 -12.91 12.60
C SER A 421 -9.16 -14.05 12.32
N THR A 422 -9.12 -15.07 13.17
CA THR A 422 -10.17 -16.09 13.26
C THR A 422 -11.44 -15.59 13.95
N TRP A 423 -11.37 -14.48 14.70
CA TRP A 423 -12.50 -13.89 15.41
C TRP A 423 -13.22 -12.83 14.57
N ALA A 424 -14.56 -12.87 14.59
CA ALA A 424 -15.42 -11.97 13.83
C ALA A 424 -15.13 -10.49 14.15
N GLY A 425 -15.10 -9.64 13.12
CA GLY A 425 -14.70 -8.23 13.27
C GLY A 425 -13.18 -8.03 13.38
N MET A 426 -12.38 -9.03 12.99
CA MET A 426 -10.92 -9.00 13.04
C MET A 426 -10.38 -8.74 14.45
N LEU A 427 -10.97 -9.39 15.46
CA LEU A 427 -10.66 -9.09 16.85
C LEU A 427 -9.39 -9.79 17.34
N ILE A 428 -8.53 -9.08 18.06
CA ILE A 428 -7.26 -9.59 18.57
C ILE A 428 -7.43 -10.67 19.65
N ALA A 429 -8.63 -10.77 20.23
CA ALA A 429 -8.98 -11.73 21.25
C ALA A 429 -10.47 -12.06 21.14
N ARG A 430 -10.84 -13.22 21.67
CA ARG A 430 -12.21 -13.73 21.64
C ARG A 430 -13.18 -12.76 22.33
N TYR A 431 -14.32 -12.53 21.67
CA TYR A 431 -15.44 -11.76 22.17
C TYR A 431 -16.75 -12.38 21.70
N GLU A 432 -17.40 -13.11 22.59
CA GLU A 432 -18.69 -13.74 22.30
C GLU A 432 -19.84 -12.73 22.42
N THR A 433 -20.75 -12.77 21.45
CA THR A 433 -21.86 -11.81 21.33
C THR A 433 -23.23 -12.49 21.29
N ALA A 434 -23.25 -13.83 21.22
CA ALA A 434 -24.48 -14.61 21.26
C ALA A 434 -25.05 -14.63 22.69
N ASP A 435 -26.38 -14.55 22.79
CA ASP A 435 -27.07 -14.71 24.07
C ASP A 435 -26.91 -16.14 24.60
N TYR A 436 -27.07 -16.31 25.92
CA TYR A 436 -26.84 -17.58 26.63
C TYR A 436 -25.43 -18.16 26.47
N THR A 437 -24.43 -17.32 26.17
CA THR A 437 -23.03 -17.75 26.13
C THR A 437 -22.54 -18.05 27.55
N PRO A 438 -22.07 -19.27 27.84
CA PRO A 438 -21.48 -19.59 29.14
C PRO A 438 -20.30 -18.68 29.47
N TYR A 439 -20.36 -18.04 30.64
CA TYR A 439 -19.27 -17.17 31.07
C TYR A 439 -17.95 -17.93 31.21
N SER A 440 -16.90 -17.34 30.65
CA SER A 440 -15.52 -17.60 31.01
C SER A 440 -14.70 -16.34 30.78
N THR A 441 -13.54 -16.23 31.42
CA THR A 441 -12.58 -15.16 31.10
C THR A 441 -12.11 -15.22 29.65
N GLY A 442 -12.11 -16.41 29.04
CA GLY A 442 -11.81 -16.61 27.62
C GLY A 442 -12.89 -16.08 26.67
N ALA A 443 -14.18 -16.24 27.01
CA ALA A 443 -15.30 -15.82 26.15
C ALA A 443 -15.33 -14.29 25.92
N TYR A 444 -14.86 -13.52 26.90
CA TYR A 444 -14.80 -12.05 26.86
C TYR A 444 -13.36 -11.53 27.01
N ALA A 445 -12.38 -12.32 26.56
CA ALA A 445 -10.96 -12.03 26.70
C ALA A 445 -10.57 -10.66 26.13
N LEU A 446 -11.25 -10.20 25.08
CA LEU A 446 -11.05 -8.88 24.49
C LEU A 446 -11.24 -7.75 25.52
N CYS A 447 -12.38 -7.74 26.22
CA CYS A 447 -12.68 -6.73 27.24
C CYS A 447 -11.67 -6.78 28.39
N PHE A 448 -11.26 -8.00 28.76
CA PHE A 448 -10.33 -8.22 29.87
C PHE A 448 -8.87 -7.91 29.56
N LYS A 449 -8.53 -7.48 28.34
CA LYS A 449 -7.23 -6.87 28.07
C LYS A 449 -7.05 -5.56 28.86
N CYS A 450 -8.12 -4.78 28.99
CA CYS A 450 -8.10 -3.47 29.68
C CYS A 450 -8.86 -3.48 31.00
N HIS A 451 -9.89 -4.32 31.13
CA HIS A 451 -10.70 -4.42 32.34
C HIS A 451 -10.36 -5.63 33.20
N ASP A 452 -10.30 -5.44 34.50
CA ASP A 452 -10.11 -6.47 35.50
C ASP A 452 -11.46 -7.12 35.82
N ASN A 453 -11.60 -8.42 35.48
CA ASN A 453 -12.82 -9.17 35.74
C ASN A 453 -13.17 -9.25 37.23
N SER A 454 -12.18 -9.22 38.12
CA SER A 454 -12.39 -9.26 39.58
C SER A 454 -13.04 -7.98 40.10
N LYS A 455 -12.81 -6.87 39.40
CA LYS A 455 -13.40 -5.56 39.72
C LYS A 455 -14.69 -5.28 38.96
N LEU A 456 -14.83 -5.86 37.76
CA LEU A 456 -15.97 -5.60 36.88
C LEU A 456 -17.15 -6.55 37.15
N ILE A 457 -16.88 -7.85 37.30
CA ILE A 457 -17.90 -8.90 37.38
C ILE A 457 -17.91 -9.50 38.78
N ASP A 458 -16.75 -9.87 39.32
CA ASP A 458 -16.66 -10.58 40.60
C ASP A 458 -16.44 -9.65 41.79
N ASN A 459 -16.93 -8.41 41.71
CA ASN A 459 -16.73 -7.41 42.75
C ASN A 459 -17.89 -7.41 43.75
N PRO A 460 -17.75 -8.04 44.94
CA PRO A 460 -18.83 -8.14 45.91
C PRO A 460 -19.10 -6.82 46.64
N THR A 461 -18.21 -5.82 46.53
CA THR A 461 -18.33 -4.55 47.26
C THR A 461 -18.97 -3.45 46.42
N SER A 462 -19.47 -3.76 45.22
CA SER A 462 -20.16 -2.80 44.35
C SER A 462 -21.43 -3.39 43.77
N LYS A 463 -22.51 -2.61 43.75
CA LYS A 463 -23.77 -3.03 43.11
C LYS A 463 -23.59 -3.33 41.63
N ALA A 464 -22.79 -2.52 40.93
CA ALA A 464 -22.44 -2.76 39.54
C ALA A 464 -21.81 -4.15 39.33
N GLY A 465 -20.89 -4.56 40.23
CA GLY A 465 -20.31 -5.90 40.23
C GLY A 465 -21.36 -7.00 40.44
N GLU A 466 -22.23 -6.85 41.44
CA GLU A 466 -23.34 -7.79 41.69
C GLU A 466 -24.23 -7.96 40.45
N MET A 467 -24.57 -6.85 39.78
CA MET A 467 -25.44 -6.86 38.60
C MET A 467 -24.73 -7.42 37.36
N HIS A 468 -23.44 -7.15 37.17
CA HIS A 468 -22.66 -7.81 36.13
C HIS A 468 -22.55 -9.31 36.39
N LYS A 469 -22.28 -9.76 37.61
CA LYS A 469 -22.28 -11.19 37.96
C LYS A 469 -23.61 -11.83 37.61
N LYS A 470 -24.72 -11.22 38.03
CA LYS A 470 -26.06 -11.72 37.74
C LYS A 470 -26.33 -11.86 36.24
N HIS A 471 -26.10 -10.82 35.46
CA HIS A 471 -26.43 -10.86 34.03
C HIS A 471 -25.42 -11.69 33.23
N VAL A 472 -24.12 -11.48 33.46
CA VAL A 472 -23.08 -12.11 32.63
C VAL A 472 -22.81 -13.55 33.03
N LYS A 473 -22.78 -13.89 34.33
CA LYS A 473 -22.51 -15.26 34.79
C LYS A 473 -23.78 -16.09 34.94
N GLU A 474 -24.76 -15.58 35.68
CA GLU A 474 -25.93 -16.38 36.08
C GLU A 474 -27.00 -16.43 34.98
N LYS A 475 -27.14 -15.34 34.20
CA LYS A 475 -28.04 -15.27 33.04
C LYS A 475 -27.35 -15.45 31.70
N GLN A 476 -26.02 -15.57 31.69
CA GLN A 476 -25.23 -15.84 30.49
C GLN A 476 -25.46 -14.80 29.37
N THR A 477 -25.76 -13.56 29.74
CA THR A 477 -25.96 -12.45 28.83
C THR A 477 -24.60 -11.85 28.44
N PRO A 478 -24.27 -11.73 27.14
CA PRO A 478 -22.99 -11.19 26.70
C PRO A 478 -22.88 -9.68 26.98
N CYS A 479 -21.66 -9.17 27.13
CA CYS A 479 -21.42 -7.73 27.29
C CYS A 479 -22.05 -6.91 26.15
N ALA A 480 -22.03 -7.48 24.93
CA ALA A 480 -22.62 -6.93 23.73
C ALA A 480 -24.14 -6.68 23.85
N ALA A 481 -24.85 -7.36 24.74
CA ALA A 481 -26.30 -7.13 24.92
C ALA A 481 -26.60 -5.69 25.36
N CYS A 482 -25.72 -5.11 26.19
CA CYS A 482 -25.90 -3.78 26.76
C CYS A 482 -24.92 -2.74 26.21
N HIS A 483 -23.66 -3.13 25.99
CA HIS A 483 -22.59 -2.19 25.66
C HIS A 483 -22.21 -2.24 24.18
N ASP A 484 -22.07 -1.06 23.59
CA ASP A 484 -21.44 -0.84 22.29
C ASP A 484 -19.93 -0.65 22.48
N SER A 485 -19.14 -1.50 21.83
CA SER A 485 -17.69 -1.49 21.98
C SER A 485 -17.01 -0.23 21.43
N HIS A 486 -17.68 0.58 20.61
CA HIS A 486 -17.12 1.83 20.11
C HIS A 486 -17.66 3.03 20.88
N GLY A 487 -18.97 3.23 20.87
CA GLY A 487 -19.60 4.37 21.53
C GLY A 487 -20.85 4.90 20.83
N ILE A 488 -21.29 6.08 21.29
CA ILE A 488 -22.51 6.75 20.85
C ILE A 488 -22.19 8.21 20.52
N SER A 489 -22.47 8.62 19.28
CA SER A 489 -22.21 9.99 18.82
C SER A 489 -23.11 11.02 19.52
N SER A 490 -22.66 12.28 19.53
CA SER A 490 -23.39 13.39 20.15
C SER A 490 -24.75 13.69 19.51
N THR A 491 -24.99 13.23 18.28
CA THR A 491 -26.20 13.53 17.51
C THR A 491 -27.30 12.47 17.66
N GLN A 492 -27.02 11.35 18.35
CA GLN A 492 -27.93 10.20 18.38
C GLN A 492 -28.26 9.68 19.78
N GLY A 493 -27.54 10.12 20.80
CA GLY A 493 -27.77 9.68 22.18
C GLY A 493 -27.79 10.84 23.16
N THR A 494 -27.97 10.51 24.44
CA THR A 494 -27.91 11.48 25.54
C THR A 494 -27.10 10.92 26.69
N THR A 495 -26.47 11.77 27.50
CA THR A 495 -25.75 11.32 28.70
C THR A 495 -26.67 10.64 29.72
N ALA A 496 -27.97 11.00 29.73
CA ALA A 496 -28.97 10.35 30.57
C ALA A 496 -29.26 8.89 30.15
N LYS A 497 -29.14 8.56 28.85
CA LYS A 497 -29.58 7.26 28.31
C LYS A 497 -28.47 6.37 27.76
N ASN A 498 -27.35 6.95 27.36
CA ASN A 498 -26.28 6.29 26.62
C ASN A 498 -24.89 6.55 27.22
N SER A 499 -24.82 6.97 28.48
CA SER A 499 -23.57 6.93 29.26
C SER A 499 -23.01 5.50 29.33
N HIS A 500 -21.73 5.36 29.66
CA HIS A 500 -21.10 4.04 29.91
C HIS A 500 -21.25 3.06 28.73
N LEU A 501 -21.25 3.57 27.49
CA LEU A 501 -21.38 2.79 26.26
C LEU A 501 -22.71 2.04 26.10
N ILE A 502 -23.75 2.43 26.85
CA ILE A 502 -25.02 1.71 26.80
C ILE A 502 -25.76 2.00 25.48
N ASN A 503 -25.94 0.94 24.69
CA ASN A 503 -26.66 0.91 23.43
C ASN A 503 -27.04 -0.55 23.13
N PHE A 504 -28.29 -0.91 23.37
CA PHE A 504 -28.71 -2.30 23.46
C PHE A 504 -28.64 -3.03 22.11
N ASN A 505 -28.27 -4.32 22.16
CA ASN A 505 -28.39 -5.24 21.03
C ASN A 505 -29.84 -5.68 20.89
N THR A 506 -30.49 -5.29 19.80
CA THR A 506 -31.93 -5.49 19.58
C THR A 506 -32.31 -6.92 19.23
N ASN A 507 -31.34 -7.82 18.98
CA ASN A 507 -31.61 -9.25 18.88
C ASN A 507 -31.84 -9.91 20.25
N ILE A 508 -31.36 -9.30 21.33
CA ILE A 508 -31.40 -9.85 22.69
C ILE A 508 -32.39 -9.07 23.55
N VAL A 509 -32.35 -7.74 23.43
CA VAL A 509 -33.09 -6.82 24.28
C VAL A 509 -34.24 -6.19 23.50
N GLN A 510 -35.42 -6.22 24.08
CA GLN A 510 -36.65 -5.68 23.49
C GLN A 510 -37.15 -4.48 24.32
N PRO A 511 -38.01 -3.62 23.76
CA PRO A 511 -38.71 -2.62 24.54
C PRO A 511 -39.51 -3.23 25.71
N GLU A 512 -39.56 -2.50 26.82
CA GLU A 512 -40.39 -2.85 27.97
C GLU A 512 -41.87 -2.90 27.54
N THR A 513 -42.63 -3.88 28.04
CA THR A 513 -43.95 -4.21 27.48
C THR A 513 -44.99 -3.11 27.70
N ALA A 514 -45.01 -2.45 28.86
CA ALA A 514 -46.03 -1.46 29.18
C ALA A 514 -45.71 -0.06 28.61
N THR A 515 -44.46 0.38 28.79
CA THR A 515 -44.00 1.72 28.43
C THR A 515 -43.44 1.80 27.01
N GLN A 516 -43.16 0.66 26.37
CA GLN A 516 -42.49 0.55 25.07
C GLN A 516 -41.13 1.27 25.01
N LYS A 517 -40.53 1.50 26.18
CA LYS A 517 -39.21 2.12 26.31
C LYS A 517 -38.12 1.07 26.18
N LEU A 518 -37.03 1.46 25.51
CA LEU A 518 -35.76 0.73 25.49
C LEU A 518 -34.67 1.73 25.87
N GLU A 519 -34.44 1.91 27.17
CA GLU A 519 -33.49 2.91 27.66
C GLU A 519 -32.90 2.53 29.02
N PHE A 520 -31.66 2.96 29.23
CA PHE A 520 -31.07 3.12 30.56
C PHE A 520 -31.35 4.55 31.04
N ASN A 521 -31.46 4.73 32.35
CA ASN A 521 -31.57 6.03 32.99
C ASN A 521 -30.42 6.18 33.98
N ASN A 522 -29.45 7.02 33.63
CA ASN A 522 -28.24 7.26 34.41
C ASN A 522 -28.49 8.03 35.72
N THR A 523 -29.61 8.76 35.83
CA THR A 523 -29.91 9.56 37.04
C THR A 523 -30.21 8.66 38.24
N ASN A 524 -30.92 7.56 38.01
CA ASN A 524 -31.31 6.60 39.05
C ASN A 524 -30.75 5.19 38.81
N ASN A 525 -29.81 5.06 37.86
CA ASN A 525 -29.23 3.80 37.40
C ASN A 525 -30.30 2.71 37.18
N SER A 526 -31.35 3.01 36.41
CA SER A 526 -32.43 2.06 36.13
C SER A 526 -32.56 1.73 34.65
N CYS A 527 -33.14 0.56 34.33
CA CYS A 527 -33.46 0.20 32.95
C CYS A 527 -34.97 0.09 32.73
N TYR A 528 -35.38 0.54 31.54
CA TYR A 528 -36.67 0.26 30.92
C TYR A 528 -36.43 -0.61 29.69
N LEU A 529 -36.58 -1.93 29.85
CA LEU A 529 -36.38 -2.92 28.78
C LEU A 529 -37.02 -4.26 29.13
N LYS A 530 -37.15 -5.16 28.14
CA LYS A 530 -37.45 -6.57 28.32
C LYS A 530 -36.26 -7.43 27.87
N CYS A 531 -35.81 -8.34 28.72
CA CYS A 531 -34.74 -9.29 28.43
C CYS A 531 -35.05 -10.64 29.08
N HIS A 532 -34.86 -11.75 28.37
CA HIS A 532 -35.18 -13.12 28.84
C HIS A 532 -36.59 -13.25 29.45
N ASN A 533 -37.60 -12.68 28.77
CA ASN A 533 -39.00 -12.61 29.23
C ASN A 533 -39.23 -11.88 30.57
N LYS A 534 -38.21 -11.20 31.11
CA LYS A 534 -38.33 -10.35 32.29
C LYS A 534 -38.41 -8.89 31.88
N ASN A 535 -39.51 -8.24 32.28
CA ASN A 535 -39.64 -6.79 32.18
C ASN A 535 -38.84 -6.11 33.28
N HIS A 536 -38.05 -5.13 32.89
CA HIS A 536 -37.35 -4.19 33.75
C HIS A 536 -38.08 -2.86 33.56
N ALA A 537 -38.96 -2.51 34.49
CA ALA A 537 -39.78 -1.30 34.43
C ALA A 537 -39.30 -0.31 35.50
N GLY A 538 -38.12 0.29 35.27
CA GLY A 538 -37.47 1.16 36.27
C GLY A 538 -36.78 0.38 37.39
N LEU A 539 -36.38 -0.87 37.12
CA LEU A 539 -35.56 -1.62 38.07
C LEU A 539 -34.21 -0.92 38.25
N SER A 540 -33.95 -0.48 39.49
CA SER A 540 -32.73 0.22 39.88
C SER A 540 -31.56 -0.75 40.07
N TYR A 541 -30.37 -0.28 39.70
CA TYR A 541 -29.08 -0.96 39.83
C TYR A 541 -28.11 -0.17 40.72
N ASN A 542 -28.65 0.72 41.58
CA ASN A 542 -27.94 1.38 42.67
C ASN A 542 -27.63 0.46 43.85
#